data_AF-A0A7J9K1E4-F1
#
_entry.id   AF-A0A7J9K1E4-F1
#
_cell.length_a   1.000
_cell.length_b   1.000
_cell.length_c   1.000
_cell.angle_alpha   90.00
_cell.angle_beta   90.00
_cell.angle_gamma   90.00
#
_symmetry.space_group_name_H-M   'P 1'
#
loop_
_entity.id
_entity.type
_entity.pdbx_description
1 polymer ?
#
loop_
_entity_poly.entity_id
_entity_poly.type
_entity_poly.pdbx_seq_one_letter_code
_entity_poly.pdbx_strand_id
1 'polypeptide(L)'
;VLLHNLKDDSGKFNPCKGGNRHTWFRRNVKSVAFMFVLTAFMFLLDSVMVSVFGSINFHGSSSTRNSDGREEDSVAHKERPTVEMYGRLLNLASSALVAEEFKQESLNFWEEPYQEASKWTPCADKRYPTSLGKPGENNGYIMVSANGGLNQQRVAICNAVAVASLLNATLVLPKFLYSNVWKDPSQFGDIYQEDYFMRMLKDDVHIVQELPLHLKSLDIEAIGSLITDADIVKEAKPIDYIRTVLPLLMKNKVVHFLGFGNRLGFDPFPPELQRLRCKCDFHALKFVPKIQEVGSLLIKRIRKFQYHAAERQLDKQLLGDFTPSISSKENYVERGSSRYLALHLRFEEDMVAYSQCD
;
A
#
# COMPACT_ATOMS: atom_id res chain seq x y z
N VAL A 1 19.20 -49.32 22.21
CA VAL A 1 19.87 -49.63 23.50
C VAL A 1 21.22 -50.25 23.13
N LEU A 2 22.27 -49.41 23.01
CA LEU A 2 23.46 -49.36 23.90
C LEU A 2 24.24 -50.69 23.86
N LEU A 3 25.57 -50.78 23.65
CA LEU A 3 26.69 -49.84 23.68
C LEU A 3 27.96 -50.59 23.19
N HIS A 4 29.03 -49.82 22.93
CA HIS A 4 30.48 -50.14 23.01
C HIS A 4 31.33 -50.34 21.73
N ASN A 5 32.02 -49.24 21.37
CA ASN A 5 33.49 -49.02 21.21
C ASN A 5 34.29 -49.86 20.21
N LEU A 6 34.87 -49.25 19.16
CA LEU A 6 36.17 -48.51 19.10
C LEU A 6 37.42 -49.40 19.22
N LYS A 7 38.11 -49.67 18.09
CA LYS A 7 39.58 -49.59 17.96
C LYS A 7 40.11 -49.80 16.53
N ASP A 8 41.16 -49.03 16.22
CA ASP A 8 42.29 -49.20 15.27
C ASP A 8 41.96 -49.41 13.75
N ASP A 9 42.71 -48.90 12.77
CA ASP A 9 44.09 -48.40 12.78
C ASP A 9 44.40 -47.46 11.58
N SER A 10 45.56 -46.83 11.73
CA SER A 10 46.17 -45.71 11.04
C SER A 10 46.91 -46.05 9.73
N GLY A 11 46.91 -45.08 8.79
CA GLY A 11 47.73 -45.08 7.57
C GLY A 11 48.13 -43.67 7.14
N LYS A 12 49.44 -43.42 7.10
CA LYS A 12 50.14 -42.13 6.96
C LYS A 12 50.02 -41.45 5.58
N PHE A 13 49.96 -40.11 5.56
CA PHE A 13 50.37 -39.27 4.42
C PHE A 13 51.32 -38.14 4.87
N ASN A 14 52.31 -37.85 4.03
CA ASN A 14 53.43 -36.91 4.23
C ASN A 14 53.04 -35.42 4.20
N PRO A 15 53.89 -34.51 4.74
CA PRO A 15 53.52 -33.14 5.07
C PRO A 15 53.77 -32.16 3.91
N CYS A 16 52.89 -31.17 3.75
CA CYS A 16 53.13 -30.01 2.88
C CYS A 16 53.07 -28.69 3.67
N LYS A 17 54.06 -27.85 3.40
CA LYS A 17 54.53 -26.66 4.12
C LYS A 17 53.46 -25.58 4.34
N GLY A 18 53.36 -25.11 5.59
CA GLY A 18 52.70 -23.86 5.93
C GLY A 18 53.60 -22.65 5.66
N GLY A 19 53.07 -21.66 4.95
CA GLY A 19 53.72 -20.36 4.74
C GLY A 19 52.68 -19.25 4.53
N ASN A 20 52.91 -18.12 5.21
CA ASN A 20 52.37 -16.79 4.93
C ASN A 20 50.98 -16.37 5.46
N ARG A 21 50.77 -16.47 6.78
CA ARG A 21 49.75 -15.64 7.47
C ARG A 21 50.26 -14.22 7.83
N HIS A 22 51.59 -14.02 7.90
CA HIS A 22 52.20 -12.75 8.30
C HIS A 22 52.29 -11.68 7.18
N THR A 23 52.30 -12.07 5.90
CA THR A 23 52.43 -11.13 4.77
C THR A 23 51.11 -10.46 4.38
N TRP A 24 49.96 -11.11 4.62
CA TRP A 24 48.64 -10.52 4.38
C TRP A 24 48.34 -9.37 5.35
N PHE A 25 48.64 -9.57 6.64
CA PHE A 25 48.42 -8.56 7.67
C PHE A 25 49.24 -7.29 7.38
N ARG A 26 50.52 -7.45 7.01
CA ARG A 26 51.44 -6.33 6.73
C ARG A 26 51.05 -5.49 5.50
N ARG A 27 50.40 -6.10 4.50
CA ARG A 27 49.98 -5.42 3.26
C ARG A 27 48.68 -4.62 3.44
N ASN A 28 47.84 -5.00 4.39
CA ASN A 28 46.55 -4.36 4.63
C ASN A 28 46.55 -3.39 5.83
N VAL A 29 47.62 -3.33 6.64
CA VAL A 29 47.72 -2.38 7.78
C VAL A 29 47.45 -0.94 7.35
N LYS A 30 47.97 -0.50 6.19
CA LYS A 30 47.74 0.87 5.70
C LYS A 30 46.28 1.13 5.33
N SER A 31 45.60 0.16 4.74
CA SER A 31 44.17 0.26 4.38
C SER A 31 43.28 0.21 5.62
N VAL A 32 43.60 -0.68 6.57
CA VAL A 32 42.90 -0.78 7.86
C VAL A 32 43.12 0.50 8.69
N ALA A 33 44.35 1.02 8.75
CA ALA A 33 44.63 2.29 9.39
C ALA A 33 43.90 3.45 8.73
N PHE A 34 43.83 3.48 7.39
CA PHE A 34 43.06 4.49 6.66
C PHE A 34 41.57 4.41 7.00
N MET A 35 40.99 3.21 7.08
CA MET A 35 39.60 3.04 7.51
C MET A 35 39.37 3.54 8.93
N PHE A 36 40.24 3.20 9.88
CA PHE A 36 40.14 3.72 11.25
C PHE A 36 40.27 5.24 11.33
N VAL A 37 41.17 5.85 10.54
CA VAL A 37 41.31 7.31 10.46
C VAL A 37 40.06 7.94 9.85
N LEU A 38 39.49 7.35 8.80
CA LEU A 38 38.26 7.84 8.17
C LEU A 38 37.08 7.76 9.14
N THR A 39 36.92 6.64 9.84
CA THR A 39 35.85 6.48 10.83
C THR A 39 36.03 7.44 12.00
N ALA A 40 37.25 7.61 12.52
CA ALA A 40 37.54 8.60 13.56
C ALA A 40 37.26 10.04 13.10
N PHE A 41 37.57 10.36 11.85
CA PHE A 41 37.25 11.66 11.25
C PHE A 41 35.74 11.88 11.12
N MET A 42 34.98 10.88 10.71
CA MET A 42 33.50 10.96 10.68
C MET A 42 32.92 11.16 12.08
N PHE A 43 33.44 10.48 13.11
CA PHE A 43 33.03 10.71 14.50
C PHE A 43 33.41 12.10 15.01
N LEU A 44 34.56 12.65 14.60
CA LEU A 44 34.93 14.03 14.91
C LEU A 44 34.00 15.03 14.24
N LEU A 45 33.63 14.82 12.97
CA LEU A 45 32.65 15.66 12.27
C LEU A 45 31.29 15.59 12.96
N ASP A 46 30.85 14.41 13.37
CA ASP A 46 29.58 14.23 14.08
C ASP A 46 29.61 14.91 15.46
N SER A 47 30.73 14.79 16.20
CA SER A 47 30.93 15.51 17.46
C SER A 47 31.00 17.03 17.28
N VAL A 48 31.58 17.53 16.18
CA VAL A 48 31.61 18.95 15.85
C VAL A 48 30.20 19.41 15.47
N MET A 49 29.46 18.65 14.68
CA MET A 49 28.07 18.94 14.36
C MET A 49 27.22 18.99 15.64
N VAL A 50 27.32 17.99 16.52
CA VAL A 50 26.64 17.97 17.82
C VAL A 50 27.10 19.10 18.73
N SER A 51 28.36 19.54 18.68
CA SER A 51 28.84 20.69 19.47
C SER A 51 28.40 22.02 18.88
N VAL A 52 28.31 22.17 17.56
CA VAL A 52 27.80 23.39 16.90
C VAL A 52 26.29 23.50 17.11
N PHE A 53 25.54 22.42 16.91
CA PHE A 53 24.09 22.36 17.20
C PHE A 53 23.78 22.37 18.70
N GLY A 54 24.66 21.80 19.53
CA GLY A 54 24.58 21.83 20.99
C GLY A 54 24.88 23.21 21.55
N SER A 55 25.85 23.95 21.01
CA SER A 55 26.17 25.32 21.43
C SER A 55 25.08 26.32 21.02
N ILE A 56 24.36 26.05 19.93
CA ILE A 56 23.15 26.79 19.52
C ILE A 56 22.00 26.56 20.53
N ASN A 57 21.96 25.41 21.21
CA ASN A 57 20.91 25.08 22.18
C ASN A 57 21.29 25.31 23.65
N PHE A 58 22.58 25.46 24.00
CA PHE A 58 23.04 25.51 25.40
C PHE A 58 23.54 26.88 25.90
N HIS A 59 23.50 27.94 25.07
CA HIS A 59 23.73 29.31 25.57
C HIS A 59 22.52 29.91 26.32
N GLY A 60 21.45 29.14 26.55
CA GLY A 60 20.24 29.62 27.21
C GLY A 60 20.16 29.42 28.74
N SER A 61 21.13 28.78 29.39
CA SER A 61 20.96 28.43 30.82
C SER A 61 22.23 28.48 31.67
N SER A 62 22.53 29.66 32.24
CA SER A 62 23.15 29.82 33.58
C SER A 62 23.03 31.28 34.03
N SER A 63 22.12 31.60 34.97
CA SER A 63 22.39 31.85 36.40
C SER A 63 22.66 33.32 36.82
N THR A 64 21.81 33.77 37.76
CA THR A 64 22.08 34.61 38.95
C THR A 64 22.25 36.15 38.90
N ARG A 65 21.30 36.80 39.60
CA ARG A 65 21.39 37.88 40.61
C ARG A 65 21.70 39.35 40.22
N ASN A 66 20.70 40.19 40.53
CA ASN A 66 20.69 41.58 41.02
C ASN A 66 21.51 42.66 40.28
N SER A 67 20.82 43.63 39.67
CA SER A 67 20.63 45.02 40.18
C SER A 67 20.27 45.99 39.06
N ASP A 68 19.20 46.74 39.29
CA ASP A 68 18.95 48.15 38.93
C ASP A 68 19.40 48.74 37.56
N GLY A 69 18.46 49.43 36.90
CA GLY A 69 18.77 50.57 36.04
C GLY A 69 18.66 50.42 34.52
N ARG A 70 17.51 50.91 34.01
CA ARG A 70 17.28 51.65 32.76
C ARG A 70 17.18 50.94 31.40
N GLU A 71 16.18 51.45 30.69
CA GLU A 71 15.66 51.17 29.35
C GLU A 71 16.72 51.25 28.24
N GLU A 72 16.66 50.30 27.29
CA GLU A 72 16.81 50.58 25.86
C GLU A 72 16.26 49.42 25.01
N ASP A 73 15.69 49.80 23.87
CA ASP A 73 14.85 49.02 22.96
C ASP A 73 15.43 47.65 22.53
N SER A 74 14.63 46.59 22.62
CA SER A 74 14.89 45.35 21.89
C SER A 74 13.61 44.71 21.34
N VAL A 75 13.66 44.45 20.03
CA VAL A 75 12.65 43.77 19.22
C VAL A 75 12.33 42.42 19.85
N ALA A 76 11.07 42.25 20.28
CA ALA A 76 10.56 41.02 20.85
C ALA A 76 10.70 39.85 19.85
N HIS A 77 11.62 38.92 20.12
CA HIS A 77 11.54 37.58 19.57
C HIS A 77 10.33 36.89 20.20
N LYS A 78 9.20 36.90 19.47
CA LYS A 78 8.04 36.05 19.77
C LYS A 78 8.50 34.59 19.83
N GLU A 79 8.37 33.98 21.01
CA GLU A 79 8.23 32.53 21.12
C GLU A 79 7.13 32.09 20.14
N ARG A 80 7.42 31.11 19.29
CA ARG A 80 6.37 30.50 18.46
C ARG A 80 5.36 29.87 19.41
N PRO A 81 4.08 30.27 19.38
CA PRO A 81 3.08 29.69 20.26
C PRO A 81 3.00 28.19 19.97
N THR A 82 2.92 27.38 21.01
CA THR A 82 2.45 26.00 20.89
C THR A 82 1.16 26.02 20.08
N VAL A 83 1.14 25.33 18.95
CA VAL A 83 0.00 25.31 18.03
C VAL A 83 -1.23 24.80 18.80
N GLU A 84 -2.09 25.72 19.26
CA GLU A 84 -3.38 25.44 19.89
C GLU A 84 -4.41 25.05 18.82
N MET A 85 -4.07 24.04 18.00
CA MET A 85 -4.91 23.55 16.92
C MET A 85 -6.30 23.14 17.43
N TYR A 86 -6.36 22.57 18.63
CA TYR A 86 -7.61 22.18 19.26
C TYR A 86 -8.54 23.37 19.54
N GLY A 87 -8.02 24.45 20.12
CA GLY A 87 -8.81 25.65 20.41
C GLY A 87 -9.33 26.33 19.13
N ARG A 88 -8.49 26.39 18.10
CA ARG A 88 -8.85 26.92 16.78
C ARG A 88 -9.93 26.08 16.09
N LEU A 89 -9.77 24.75 16.06
CA LEU A 89 -10.74 23.84 15.48
C LEU A 89 -12.07 23.87 16.23
N LEU A 90 -12.03 23.96 17.57
CA LEU A 90 -13.23 24.10 18.40
C LEU A 90 -13.97 25.41 18.11
N ASN A 91 -13.24 26.53 17.96
CA ASN A 91 -13.82 27.81 17.59
C ASN A 91 -14.43 27.80 16.18
N LEU A 92 -13.77 27.16 15.21
CA LEU A 92 -14.30 26.99 13.86
C LEU A 92 -15.58 26.14 13.87
N ALA A 93 -15.58 25.02 14.61
CA ALA A 93 -16.75 24.17 14.76
C ALA A 93 -17.92 24.91 15.45
N SER A 94 -17.63 25.65 16.53
CA SER A 94 -18.62 26.46 17.23
C SER A 94 -19.18 27.57 16.34
N SER A 95 -18.33 28.25 15.57
CA SER A 95 -18.77 29.32 14.65
C SER A 95 -19.63 28.76 13.51
N ALA A 96 -19.27 27.58 12.99
CA ALA A 96 -20.08 26.90 11.98
C ALA A 96 -21.45 26.49 12.54
N LEU A 97 -21.51 25.92 13.74
CA LEU A 97 -22.77 25.56 14.40
C LEU A 97 -23.68 26.78 14.59
N VAL A 98 -23.12 27.89 15.08
CA VAL A 98 -23.87 29.14 15.26
C VAL A 98 -24.36 29.69 13.91
N ALA A 99 -23.52 29.69 12.88
CA ALA A 99 -23.92 30.14 11.54
C ALA A 99 -25.06 29.31 10.95
N GLU A 100 -25.10 28.00 11.23
CA GLU A 100 -26.18 27.10 10.80
C GLU A 100 -27.46 27.27 11.64
N GLU A 101 -27.37 27.53 12.95
CA GLU A 101 -28.56 27.85 13.78
C GLU A 101 -29.28 29.13 13.32
N PHE A 102 -28.54 30.10 12.77
CA PHE A 102 -29.11 31.35 12.26
C PHE A 102 -29.63 31.26 10.81
N LYS A 103 -29.23 30.23 10.05
CA LYS A 103 -29.79 29.97 8.72
C LYS A 103 -31.02 29.08 8.87
N GLN A 104 -32.19 29.72 8.90
CA GLN A 104 -33.50 29.05 8.96
C GLN A 104 -33.88 28.37 7.61
N GLU A 105 -32.92 27.74 6.94
CA GLU A 105 -33.15 26.91 5.76
C GLU A 105 -33.29 25.46 6.21
N SER A 106 -34.29 24.74 5.69
CA SER A 106 -34.37 23.29 5.88
C SER A 106 -33.16 22.66 5.20
N LEU A 107 -32.09 22.42 5.97
CA LEU A 107 -30.90 21.75 5.47
C LEU A 107 -31.31 20.35 5.03
N ASN A 108 -31.47 20.18 3.72
CA ASN A 108 -31.62 18.87 3.10
C ASN A 108 -30.24 18.19 3.10
N PHE A 109 -29.69 17.92 4.30
CA PHE A 109 -28.40 17.26 4.52
C PHE A 109 -28.27 15.90 3.80
N TRP A 110 -29.42 15.35 3.39
CA TRP A 110 -29.54 14.07 2.72
C TRP A 110 -29.67 14.18 1.20
N GLU A 111 -29.76 15.39 0.65
CA GLU A 111 -29.75 15.62 -0.80
C GLU A 111 -28.30 15.75 -1.29
N GLU A 112 -28.02 15.13 -2.43
CA GLU A 112 -26.73 15.21 -3.09
C GLU A 112 -26.53 16.64 -3.63
N PRO A 113 -25.57 17.43 -3.09
CA PRO A 113 -25.37 18.80 -3.50
C PRO A 113 -24.84 18.91 -4.94
N TYR A 114 -24.12 17.89 -5.43
CA TYR A 114 -23.58 17.88 -6.78
C TYR A 114 -24.55 17.20 -7.74
N GLN A 115 -25.37 17.99 -8.44
CA GLN A 115 -26.42 17.49 -9.34
C GLN A 115 -25.87 16.53 -10.41
N GLU A 116 -24.63 16.71 -10.86
CA GLU A 116 -23.98 15.81 -11.82
C GLU A 116 -23.58 14.45 -11.23
N ALA A 117 -23.42 14.31 -9.90
CA ALA A 117 -23.17 13.01 -9.27
C ALA A 117 -24.31 12.03 -9.54
N SER A 118 -25.55 12.53 -9.63
CA SER A 118 -26.71 11.72 -10.00
C SER A 118 -26.62 11.10 -11.41
N LYS A 119 -25.78 11.67 -12.29
CA LYS A 119 -25.53 11.18 -13.65
C LYS A 119 -24.38 10.17 -13.72
N TRP A 120 -23.62 9.98 -12.64
CA TRP A 120 -22.51 9.04 -12.62
C TRP A 120 -23.05 7.61 -12.70
N THR A 121 -22.49 6.85 -13.62
CA THR A 121 -22.84 5.44 -13.82
C THR A 121 -21.65 4.57 -13.48
N PRO A 122 -21.87 3.38 -12.89
CA PRO A 122 -20.77 2.46 -12.60
C PRO A 122 -19.94 2.18 -13.86
N CYS A 123 -18.63 2.42 -13.77
CA CYS A 123 -17.73 2.26 -14.91
C CYS A 123 -17.63 0.82 -15.42
N ALA A 124 -17.93 -0.17 -14.57
CA ALA A 124 -17.92 -1.58 -14.94
C ALA A 124 -19.12 -2.01 -15.79
N ASP A 125 -20.26 -1.31 -15.70
CA ASP A 125 -21.53 -1.70 -16.33
C ASP A 125 -21.58 -1.37 -17.83
N LYS A 126 -20.66 -0.53 -18.32
CA LYS A 126 -20.57 -0.18 -19.74
C LYS A 126 -20.19 -1.40 -20.56
N ARG A 127 -21.05 -1.86 -21.46
CA ARG A 127 -20.72 -2.92 -22.42
C ARG A 127 -20.01 -2.31 -23.62
N TYR A 128 -18.70 -2.48 -23.70
CA TYR A 128 -17.97 -2.28 -24.94
C TYR A 128 -17.98 -3.59 -25.73
N PRO A 129 -18.03 -3.54 -27.08
CA PRO A 129 -17.78 -4.73 -27.88
C PRO A 129 -16.41 -5.24 -27.49
N THR A 130 -16.35 -6.41 -26.85
CA THR A 130 -15.07 -7.05 -26.56
C THR A 130 -14.42 -7.31 -27.92
N SER A 131 -13.36 -6.57 -28.26
CA SER A 131 -12.44 -6.99 -29.31
C SER A 131 -11.74 -8.22 -28.75
N LEU A 132 -12.41 -9.35 -28.94
CA LEU A 132 -11.95 -10.66 -28.54
C LEU A 132 -10.65 -10.89 -29.29
N GLY A 133 -9.52 -10.60 -28.64
CA GLY A 133 -8.28 -11.26 -28.97
C GLY A 133 -8.57 -12.73 -28.81
N LYS A 134 -8.65 -13.45 -29.95
CA LYS A 134 -8.71 -14.91 -29.98
C LYS A 134 -7.68 -15.48 -29.00
N PRO A 135 -7.83 -16.72 -28.52
CA PRO A 135 -6.75 -17.44 -27.84
C PRO A 135 -5.60 -17.67 -28.84
N GLY A 136 -4.85 -16.61 -29.14
CA GLY A 136 -3.57 -16.64 -29.82
C GLY A 136 -2.46 -16.85 -28.80
N GLU A 137 -1.23 -16.91 -29.30
CA GLU A 137 -0.05 -17.05 -28.48
C GLU A 137 0.01 -15.94 -27.42
N ASN A 138 -0.04 -16.35 -26.14
CA ASN A 138 0.19 -15.49 -25.00
C ASN A 138 1.65 -14.99 -25.02
N ASN A 139 1.86 -13.69 -24.79
CA ASN A 139 3.20 -13.10 -24.80
C ASN A 139 4.10 -13.59 -23.66
N GLY A 140 3.51 -14.03 -22.53
CA GLY A 140 4.25 -14.58 -21.39
C GLY A 140 3.47 -14.53 -20.07
N TYR A 141 4.19 -14.52 -18.96
CA TYR A 141 3.64 -14.47 -17.60
C TYR A 141 4.06 -13.20 -16.88
N ILE A 142 3.11 -12.51 -16.27
CA ILE A 142 3.35 -11.35 -15.41
C ILE A 142 3.16 -11.77 -13.96
N MET A 143 4.20 -11.60 -13.17
CA MET A 143 4.15 -11.70 -11.71
C MET A 143 4.09 -10.30 -11.12
N VAL A 144 3.35 -10.16 -10.02
CA VAL A 144 3.24 -8.89 -9.30
C VAL A 144 3.41 -9.13 -7.81
N SER A 145 4.37 -8.44 -7.21
CA SER A 145 4.48 -8.29 -5.76
C SER A 145 4.04 -6.87 -5.41
N ALA A 146 2.79 -6.72 -4.97
CA ALA A 146 2.18 -5.45 -4.67
C ALA A 146 2.69 -4.87 -3.34
N ASN A 147 2.98 -3.57 -3.34
CA ASN A 147 3.48 -2.85 -2.16
C ASN A 147 2.43 -1.89 -1.60
N GLY A 148 2.68 -1.42 -0.38
CA GLY A 148 1.87 -0.41 0.29
C GLY A 148 0.83 -1.01 1.23
N GLY A 149 -0.07 -0.16 1.71
CA GLY A 149 -1.22 -0.59 2.52
C GLY A 149 -2.29 -1.29 1.66
N LEU A 150 -3.29 -1.90 2.30
CA LEU A 150 -4.29 -2.74 1.63
C LEU A 150 -4.99 -2.04 0.44
N ASN A 151 -5.35 -0.76 0.59
CA ASN A 151 -5.96 0.01 -0.49
C ASN A 151 -5.00 0.30 -1.65
N GLN A 152 -3.71 0.47 -1.37
CA GLN A 152 -2.68 0.65 -2.40
C GLN A 152 -2.42 -0.66 -3.15
N GLN A 153 -2.37 -1.78 -2.42
CA GLN A 153 -2.28 -3.13 -2.99
C GLN A 153 -3.48 -3.44 -3.88
N ARG A 154 -4.69 -3.07 -3.45
CA ARG A 154 -5.92 -3.17 -4.25
C ARG A 154 -5.79 -2.44 -5.59
N VAL A 155 -5.32 -1.19 -5.58
CA VAL A 155 -5.06 -0.42 -6.82
C VAL A 155 -3.99 -1.10 -7.67
N ALA A 156 -2.91 -1.61 -7.07
CA ALA A 156 -1.84 -2.30 -7.78
C ALA A 156 -2.34 -3.56 -8.50
N ILE A 157 -3.22 -4.35 -7.86
CA ILE A 157 -3.85 -5.53 -8.47
C ILE A 157 -4.69 -5.12 -9.69
N CYS A 158 -5.54 -4.11 -9.55
CA CYS A 158 -6.38 -3.63 -10.66
C CYS A 158 -5.54 -3.12 -11.83
N ASN A 159 -4.44 -2.43 -11.55
CA ASN A 159 -3.47 -2.01 -12.56
C ASN A 159 -2.77 -3.21 -13.21
N ALA A 160 -2.40 -4.24 -12.44
CA ALA A 160 -1.77 -5.45 -12.96
C ALA A 160 -2.69 -6.21 -13.93
N VAL A 161 -3.98 -6.33 -13.61
CA VAL A 161 -4.99 -6.91 -14.50
C VAL A 161 -5.07 -6.14 -15.82
N ALA A 162 -5.10 -4.81 -15.76
CA ALA A 162 -5.13 -3.97 -16.95
C ALA A 162 -3.84 -4.09 -17.79
N VAL A 163 -2.67 -4.12 -17.15
CA VAL A 163 -1.38 -4.30 -17.84
C VAL A 163 -1.28 -5.67 -18.49
N ALA A 164 -1.73 -6.73 -17.81
CA ALA A 164 -1.74 -8.08 -18.38
C ALA A 164 -2.66 -8.18 -19.60
N SER A 165 -3.84 -7.57 -19.54
CA SER A 165 -4.74 -7.48 -20.70
C SER A 165 -4.12 -6.66 -21.85
N LEU A 166 -3.57 -5.48 -21.55
CA LEU A 166 -2.88 -4.61 -22.51
C LEU A 166 -1.75 -5.33 -23.25
N LEU A 167 -0.98 -6.15 -22.54
CA LEU A 167 0.18 -6.85 -23.07
C LEU A 167 -0.15 -8.25 -23.59
N ASN A 168 -1.42 -8.65 -23.65
CA ASN A 168 -1.85 -10.01 -23.99
C ASN A 168 -1.04 -11.08 -23.24
N ALA A 169 -0.94 -10.90 -21.92
CA ALA A 169 -0.13 -11.69 -21.00
C ALA A 169 -1.01 -12.50 -20.03
N THR A 170 -0.49 -13.63 -19.54
CA THR A 170 -1.10 -14.33 -18.39
C THR A 170 -0.66 -13.66 -17.09
N LEU A 171 -1.60 -13.34 -16.21
CA LEU A 171 -1.32 -12.85 -14.88
C LEU A 171 -1.15 -14.02 -13.90
N VAL A 172 -0.08 -14.05 -13.14
CA VAL A 172 0.06 -14.93 -11.98
C VAL A 172 -0.61 -14.25 -10.79
N LEU A 173 -1.32 -15.02 -9.94
CA LEU A 173 -1.98 -14.46 -8.76
C LEU A 173 -1.04 -13.51 -7.99
N PRO A 174 -1.47 -12.26 -7.70
CA PRO A 174 -0.63 -11.28 -7.06
C PRO A 174 -0.18 -11.73 -5.66
N LYS A 175 1.03 -11.34 -5.28
CA LYS A 175 1.55 -11.50 -3.92
C LYS A 175 1.61 -10.15 -3.23
N PHE A 176 1.48 -10.14 -1.90
CA PHE A 176 1.62 -8.93 -1.10
C PHE A 176 3.01 -8.88 -0.49
N LEU A 177 3.71 -7.78 -0.73
CA LEU A 177 4.97 -7.51 -0.06
C LEU A 177 4.71 -7.19 1.40
N TYR A 178 5.45 -7.88 2.25
CA TYR A 178 5.47 -7.57 3.66
C TYR A 178 6.02 -6.16 3.87
N SER A 179 5.30 -5.38 4.68
CA SER A 179 5.69 -4.03 5.07
C SER A 179 6.03 -4.00 6.56
N ASN A 180 7.18 -3.43 6.89
CA ASN A 180 7.57 -3.20 8.28
C ASN A 180 6.66 -2.18 9.00
N VAL A 181 5.91 -1.38 8.25
CA VAL A 181 4.94 -0.41 8.77
C VAL A 181 3.65 -1.12 9.18
N TRP A 182 3.07 -1.91 8.27
CA TRP A 182 1.78 -2.57 8.49
C TRP A 182 1.88 -3.87 9.30
N LYS A 183 3.03 -4.57 9.20
CA LYS A 183 3.31 -5.85 9.87
C LYS A 183 2.25 -6.93 9.64
N ASP A 184 1.51 -6.84 8.55
CA ASP A 184 0.50 -7.80 8.15
C ASP A 184 1.13 -8.86 7.22
N PRO A 185 1.17 -10.15 7.62
CA PRO A 185 1.70 -11.22 6.79
C PRO A 185 0.70 -11.75 5.76
N SER A 186 -0.56 -11.31 5.80
CA SER A 186 -1.63 -11.82 4.93
C SER A 186 -1.26 -11.72 3.46
N GLN A 187 -1.56 -12.76 2.69
CA GLN A 187 -1.42 -12.80 1.24
C GLN A 187 -2.79 -12.62 0.56
N PHE A 188 -2.78 -12.60 -0.77
CA PHE A 188 -3.98 -12.37 -1.58
C PHE A 188 -5.15 -13.28 -1.18
N GLY A 189 -4.91 -14.60 -1.08
CA GLY A 189 -5.92 -15.59 -0.71
C GLY A 189 -6.44 -15.50 0.73
N ASP A 190 -5.73 -14.83 1.63
CA ASP A 190 -6.20 -14.59 3.00
C ASP A 190 -7.24 -13.46 3.04
N ILE A 191 -7.24 -12.57 2.04
CA ILE A 191 -8.11 -11.39 1.99
C ILE A 191 -9.21 -11.55 0.93
N TYR A 192 -8.86 -12.06 -0.26
CA TYR A 192 -9.75 -12.18 -1.41
C TYR A 192 -9.92 -13.64 -1.86
N GLN A 193 -11.09 -13.96 -2.42
CA GLN A 193 -11.41 -15.28 -2.94
C GLN A 193 -10.73 -15.51 -4.30
N GLU A 194 -9.64 -16.29 -4.33
CA GLU A 194 -8.84 -16.57 -5.53
C GLU A 194 -9.65 -17.14 -6.71
N ASP A 195 -10.40 -18.22 -6.46
CA ASP A 195 -11.21 -18.87 -7.52
C ASP A 195 -12.29 -17.93 -8.08
N TYR A 196 -12.85 -17.09 -7.23
CA TYR A 196 -13.85 -16.10 -7.63
C TYR A 196 -13.19 -15.02 -8.49
N PHE A 197 -12.03 -14.51 -8.09
CA PHE A 197 -11.24 -13.54 -8.84
C PHE A 197 -10.89 -14.05 -10.24
N MET A 198 -10.33 -15.26 -10.33
CA MET A 198 -9.98 -15.92 -11.60
C MET A 198 -11.20 -16.12 -12.49
N ARG A 199 -12.31 -16.63 -11.94
CA ARG A 199 -13.55 -16.86 -12.70
C ARG A 199 -14.17 -15.56 -13.21
N MET A 200 -14.13 -14.49 -12.42
CA MET A 200 -14.77 -13.22 -12.77
C MET A 200 -14.04 -12.51 -13.93
N LEU A 201 -12.74 -12.73 -14.07
CA LEU A 201 -11.88 -12.08 -15.08
C LEU A 201 -11.48 -12.99 -16.25
N LYS A 202 -11.94 -14.25 -16.26
CA LYS A 202 -11.53 -15.28 -17.25
C LYS A 202 -11.66 -14.86 -18.72
N ASP A 203 -12.63 -14.00 -19.03
CA ASP A 203 -12.94 -13.56 -20.40
C ASP A 203 -12.15 -12.29 -20.80
N ASP A 204 -11.47 -11.65 -19.84
CA ASP A 204 -10.70 -10.41 -20.04
C ASP A 204 -9.18 -10.61 -19.93
N VAL A 205 -8.75 -11.53 -19.06
CA VAL A 205 -7.33 -11.87 -18.84
C VAL A 205 -7.21 -13.32 -18.35
N HIS A 206 -6.21 -14.05 -18.86
CA HIS A 206 -5.90 -15.37 -18.32
C HIS A 206 -5.13 -15.22 -17.00
N ILE A 207 -5.61 -15.88 -15.94
CA ILE A 207 -4.99 -15.84 -14.61
C ILE A 207 -4.66 -17.26 -14.19
N VAL A 208 -3.46 -17.45 -13.61
CA VAL A 208 -3.00 -18.72 -13.03
C VAL A 208 -2.56 -18.51 -11.58
N GLN A 209 -2.70 -19.55 -10.77
CA GLN A 209 -2.27 -19.48 -9.36
C GLN A 209 -0.75 -19.33 -9.23
N GLU A 210 -0.01 -20.08 -10.03
CA GLU A 210 1.44 -20.09 -9.98
C GLU A 210 2.06 -20.18 -11.38
N LEU A 211 3.32 -19.79 -11.48
CA LEU A 211 4.09 -19.98 -12.71
C LEU A 211 4.20 -21.46 -13.11
N PRO A 212 4.29 -21.76 -14.41
CA PRO A 212 4.73 -23.06 -14.90
C PRO A 212 6.08 -23.47 -14.31
N LEU A 213 6.29 -24.77 -14.09
CA LEU A 213 7.49 -25.31 -13.44
C LEU A 213 8.81 -24.86 -14.09
N HIS A 214 8.86 -24.79 -15.42
CA HIS A 214 10.07 -24.36 -16.14
C HIS A 214 10.41 -22.87 -15.97
N LEU A 215 9.44 -22.03 -15.61
CA LEU A 215 9.67 -20.61 -15.31
C LEU A 215 9.94 -20.39 -13.82
N LYS A 216 9.40 -21.22 -12.94
CA LYS A 216 9.66 -21.16 -11.48
C LYS A 216 11.13 -21.35 -11.11
N SER A 217 11.87 -22.12 -11.91
CA SER A 217 13.30 -22.39 -11.68
C SER A 217 14.23 -21.29 -12.19
N LEU A 218 13.70 -20.28 -12.90
CA LEU A 218 14.51 -19.19 -13.43
C LEU A 218 14.81 -18.15 -12.34
N ASP A 219 16.03 -17.64 -12.36
CA ASP A 219 16.37 -16.41 -11.64
C ASP A 219 15.89 -15.20 -12.46
N ILE A 220 14.74 -14.66 -12.07
CA ILE A 220 14.05 -13.59 -12.80
C ILE A 220 14.90 -12.30 -12.84
N GLU A 221 15.68 -12.02 -11.80
CA GLU A 221 16.56 -10.86 -11.74
C GLU A 221 17.77 -11.07 -12.67
N ALA A 222 18.42 -12.23 -12.60
CA ALA A 222 19.59 -12.51 -13.42
C ALA A 222 19.32 -12.49 -14.93
N ILE A 223 18.10 -12.83 -15.36
CA ILE A 223 17.70 -12.75 -16.78
C ILE A 223 17.22 -11.35 -17.21
N GLY A 224 17.21 -10.37 -16.29
CA GLY A 224 16.77 -9.00 -16.56
C GLY A 224 15.26 -8.85 -16.71
N SER A 225 14.48 -9.69 -16.02
CA SER A 225 13.01 -9.68 -16.03
C SER A 225 12.38 -9.12 -14.76
N LEU A 226 13.18 -8.62 -13.83
CA LEU A 226 12.71 -7.91 -12.64
C LEU A 226 12.50 -6.44 -12.97
N ILE A 227 11.30 -5.92 -12.70
CA ILE A 227 10.93 -4.51 -12.90
C ILE A 227 10.57 -3.92 -11.55
N THR A 228 11.16 -2.78 -11.24
CA THR A 228 11.02 -2.07 -9.97
C THR A 228 10.43 -0.67 -10.17
N ASP A 229 10.38 0.11 -9.11
CA ASP A 229 9.99 1.51 -9.13
C ASP A 229 10.94 2.43 -9.91
N ALA A 230 12.17 1.99 -10.15
CA ALA A 230 13.16 2.70 -10.97
C ALA A 230 12.88 2.60 -12.47
N ASP A 231 12.23 1.52 -12.91
CA ASP A 231 12.05 1.17 -14.33
C ASP A 231 10.77 1.76 -14.94
N ILE A 232 9.71 1.84 -14.13
CA ILE A 232 8.41 2.38 -14.52
C ILE A 232 8.09 3.53 -13.59
N VAL A 233 7.86 4.73 -14.11
CA VAL A 233 7.52 5.92 -13.30
C VAL A 233 6.13 5.81 -12.65
N LYS A 234 5.86 6.64 -11.64
CA LYS A 234 4.50 6.76 -11.09
C LYS A 234 3.54 7.24 -12.19
N GLU A 235 2.34 6.68 -12.19
CA GLU A 235 1.30 7.02 -13.19
C GLU A 235 1.75 6.87 -14.65
N ALA A 236 2.61 5.89 -14.95
CA ALA A 236 3.07 5.62 -16.31
C ALA A 236 1.90 5.34 -17.27
N LYS A 237 2.10 5.68 -18.54
CA LYS A 237 1.10 5.52 -19.60
C LYS A 237 1.13 4.10 -20.15
N PRO A 238 0.03 3.61 -20.77
CA PRO A 238 0.00 2.31 -21.44
C PRO A 238 1.17 2.09 -22.41
N ILE A 239 1.57 3.13 -23.15
CA ILE A 239 2.67 3.06 -24.12
C ILE A 239 4.03 2.76 -23.45
N ASP A 240 4.23 3.18 -22.20
CA ASP A 240 5.47 2.93 -21.48
C ASP A 240 5.62 1.43 -21.21
N TYR A 241 4.53 0.75 -20.87
CA TYR A 241 4.50 -0.71 -20.71
C TYR A 241 4.76 -1.45 -22.02
N ILE A 242 4.18 -0.99 -23.13
CA ILE A 242 4.43 -1.57 -24.45
C ILE A 242 5.92 -1.41 -24.83
N ARG A 243 6.54 -0.27 -24.52
CA ARG A 243 7.93 0.01 -24.90
C ARG A 243 8.95 -0.72 -24.02
N THR A 244 8.65 -0.86 -22.73
CA THR A 244 9.62 -1.36 -21.73
C THR A 244 9.38 -2.81 -21.35
N VAL A 245 8.11 -3.20 -21.12
CA VAL A 245 7.76 -4.51 -20.56
C VAL A 245 7.52 -5.55 -21.65
N LEU A 246 6.81 -5.20 -22.72
CA LEU A 246 6.48 -6.15 -23.79
C LEU A 246 7.73 -6.82 -24.39
N PRO A 247 8.84 -6.12 -24.68
CA PRO A 247 10.03 -6.76 -25.24
C PRO A 247 10.66 -7.78 -24.28
N LEU A 248 10.69 -7.48 -22.98
CA LEU A 248 11.18 -8.40 -21.94
C LEU A 248 10.27 -9.63 -21.85
N LEU A 249 8.96 -9.41 -21.86
CA LEU A 249 7.98 -10.48 -21.80
C LEU A 249 8.09 -11.42 -23.01
N MET A 250 8.22 -10.88 -24.23
CA MET A 250 8.38 -11.71 -25.43
C MET A 250 9.70 -12.50 -25.43
N LYS A 251 10.78 -11.89 -24.94
CA LYS A 251 12.13 -12.48 -24.88
C LYS A 251 12.25 -13.57 -23.80
N ASN A 252 11.88 -13.23 -22.57
CA ASN A 252 12.12 -14.05 -21.39
C ASN A 252 10.90 -14.86 -20.95
N LYS A 253 9.73 -14.63 -21.56
CA LYS A 253 8.43 -15.27 -21.25
C LYS A 253 7.89 -15.02 -19.84
N VAL A 254 8.63 -14.32 -18.99
CA VAL A 254 8.21 -13.91 -17.65
C VAL A 254 8.75 -12.52 -17.33
N VAL A 255 7.94 -11.72 -16.64
CA VAL A 255 8.33 -10.46 -16.01
C VAL A 255 7.78 -10.43 -14.59
N HIS A 256 8.56 -9.93 -13.65
CA HIS A 256 8.12 -9.72 -12.27
C HIS A 256 8.18 -8.24 -11.91
N PHE A 257 7.02 -7.64 -11.64
CA PHE A 257 6.96 -6.33 -11.01
C PHE A 257 7.13 -6.48 -9.49
N LEU A 258 8.29 -6.10 -8.98
CA LEU A 258 8.59 -6.08 -7.55
C LEU A 258 8.32 -4.68 -6.99
N GLY A 259 7.47 -4.59 -5.98
CA GLY A 259 7.14 -3.29 -5.38
C GLY A 259 6.03 -2.55 -6.13
N PHE A 260 5.20 -3.25 -6.89
CA PHE A 260 4.22 -2.63 -7.78
C PHE A 260 3.14 -1.88 -6.98
N GLY A 261 2.89 -0.62 -7.34
CA GLY A 261 1.92 0.25 -6.68
C GLY A 261 1.01 0.93 -7.70
N ASN A 262 0.68 2.20 -7.45
CA ASN A 262 -0.06 3.01 -8.42
C ASN A 262 0.85 3.52 -9.56
N ARG A 263 1.22 2.63 -10.48
CA ARG A 263 2.12 2.95 -11.62
C ARG A 263 1.46 2.89 -12.99
N LEU A 264 0.13 2.91 -13.05
CA LEU A 264 -0.65 3.03 -14.29
C LEU A 264 -1.55 4.27 -14.19
N GLY A 265 -1.33 5.25 -15.06
CA GLY A 265 -2.02 6.53 -15.06
C GLY A 265 -3.52 6.45 -15.38
N PHE A 266 -4.24 7.54 -15.13
CA PHE A 266 -5.70 7.61 -15.27
C PHE A 266 -6.18 8.26 -16.57
N ASP A 267 -5.50 9.30 -17.07
CA ASP A 267 -5.96 10.04 -18.26
C ASP A 267 -4.80 10.55 -19.15
N PRO A 268 -4.97 10.52 -20.49
CA PRO A 268 -5.99 9.76 -21.23
C PRO A 268 -5.69 8.25 -21.16
N PHE A 269 -6.68 7.45 -20.78
CA PHE A 269 -6.56 5.99 -20.65
C PHE A 269 -7.62 5.26 -21.48
N PRO A 270 -7.28 4.16 -22.17
CA PRO A 270 -8.24 3.43 -23.01
C PRO A 270 -9.51 3.03 -22.23
N PRO A 271 -10.73 3.33 -22.74
CA PRO A 271 -11.97 3.06 -22.03
C PRO A 271 -12.16 1.59 -21.65
N GLU A 272 -11.72 0.66 -22.51
CA GLU A 272 -11.79 -0.78 -22.25
C GLU A 272 -10.93 -1.18 -21.07
N LEU A 273 -9.71 -0.64 -20.97
CA LEU A 273 -8.82 -0.89 -19.83
C LEU A 273 -9.35 -0.22 -18.55
N GLN A 274 -9.95 0.97 -18.64
CA GLN A 274 -10.54 1.63 -17.48
C GLN A 274 -11.72 0.82 -16.93
N ARG A 275 -12.58 0.33 -17.83
CA ARG A 275 -13.66 -0.59 -17.46
C ARG A 275 -13.11 -1.84 -16.78
N LEU A 276 -12.02 -2.42 -17.31
CA LEU A 276 -11.41 -3.61 -16.73
C LEU A 276 -10.86 -3.35 -15.32
N ARG A 277 -10.20 -2.20 -15.09
CA ARG A 277 -9.79 -1.78 -13.74
C ARG A 277 -10.98 -1.70 -12.80
N CYS A 278 -12.08 -1.07 -13.24
CA CYS A 278 -13.32 -0.99 -12.47
C CYS A 278 -13.95 -2.37 -12.18
N LYS A 279 -13.99 -3.25 -13.19
CA LYS A 279 -14.51 -4.61 -13.04
C LYS A 279 -13.68 -5.38 -12.02
N CYS A 280 -12.36 -5.28 -12.09
CA CYS A 280 -11.47 -5.86 -11.10
C CYS A 280 -11.78 -5.33 -9.69
N ASP A 281 -11.83 -4.00 -9.57
CA ASP A 281 -11.94 -3.30 -8.29
C ASP A 281 -13.27 -3.53 -7.56
N PHE A 282 -14.39 -3.48 -8.28
CA PHE A 282 -15.73 -3.53 -7.69
C PHE A 282 -16.36 -4.93 -7.73
N HIS A 283 -15.90 -5.80 -8.64
CA HIS A 283 -16.56 -7.08 -8.87
C HIS A 283 -15.68 -8.30 -8.75
N ALA A 284 -14.37 -8.23 -8.99
CA ALA A 284 -13.50 -9.41 -8.94
C ALA A 284 -12.85 -9.60 -7.56
N LEU A 285 -12.50 -8.49 -6.88
CA LEU A 285 -11.91 -8.49 -5.55
C LEU A 285 -12.97 -8.71 -4.46
N LYS A 286 -13.46 -9.95 -4.36
CA LYS A 286 -14.43 -10.36 -3.34
C LYS A 286 -13.71 -10.85 -2.09
N PHE A 287 -14.04 -10.29 -0.93
CA PHE A 287 -13.43 -10.70 0.33
C PHE A 287 -13.69 -12.16 0.68
N VAL A 288 -12.78 -12.80 1.40
CA VAL A 288 -12.97 -14.18 1.92
C VAL A 288 -14.19 -14.26 2.86
N PRO A 289 -14.87 -15.41 2.95
CA PRO A 289 -16.11 -15.57 3.71
C PRO A 289 -16.07 -15.03 5.14
N LYS A 290 -14.96 -15.25 5.85
CA LYS A 290 -14.79 -14.80 7.24
C LYS A 290 -14.87 -13.28 7.39
N ILE A 291 -14.31 -12.52 6.43
CA ILE A 291 -14.40 -11.05 6.42
C ILE A 291 -15.83 -10.62 6.07
N GLN A 292 -16.47 -11.29 5.11
CA GLN A 292 -17.84 -11.00 4.70
C GLN A 292 -18.85 -11.22 5.84
N GLU A 293 -18.70 -12.30 6.60
CA GLU A 293 -19.53 -12.63 7.77
C GLU A 293 -19.43 -11.56 8.86
N VAL A 294 -18.20 -11.09 9.16
CA VAL A 294 -17.98 -10.01 10.12
C VAL A 294 -18.59 -8.70 9.62
N GLY A 295 -18.40 -8.34 8.35
CA GLY A 295 -19.00 -7.15 7.74
C GLY A 295 -20.54 -7.19 7.78
N SER A 296 -21.10 -8.35 7.49
CA SER A 296 -22.54 -8.61 7.58
C SER A 296 -23.08 -8.42 8.99
N LEU A 297 -22.39 -8.96 10.01
CA LEU A 297 -22.74 -8.77 11.41
C LEU A 297 -22.69 -7.30 11.84
N LEU A 298 -21.68 -6.55 11.40
CA LEU A 298 -21.56 -5.11 11.67
C LEU A 298 -22.73 -4.33 11.08
N ILE A 299 -23.05 -4.58 9.81
CA ILE A 299 -24.17 -3.92 9.12
C ILE A 299 -25.49 -4.25 9.80
N LYS A 300 -25.72 -5.51 10.18
CA LYS A 300 -26.92 -5.95 10.91
C LYS A 300 -27.12 -5.16 12.20
N ARG A 301 -26.03 -4.91 12.95
CA ARG A 301 -26.03 -4.15 14.21
C ARG A 301 -26.23 -2.66 14.00
N ILE A 302 -25.50 -2.04 13.07
CA ILE A 302 -25.59 -0.60 12.79
C ILE A 302 -26.98 -0.23 12.30
N ARG A 303 -27.55 -1.03 11.39
CA ARG A 303 -28.90 -0.81 10.84
C ARG A 303 -30.01 -1.25 11.81
N LYS A 304 -29.71 -1.59 13.08
CA LYS A 304 -30.68 -2.01 14.11
C LYS A 304 -31.69 -3.06 13.63
N PHE A 305 -31.25 -4.02 12.80
CA PHE A 305 -32.14 -5.02 12.16
C PHE A 305 -33.23 -4.43 11.24
N GLN A 306 -33.23 -3.13 10.95
CA GLN A 306 -34.16 -2.49 10.02
C GLN A 306 -33.70 -2.74 8.58
N TYR A 307 -34.25 -3.80 8.00
CA TYR A 307 -33.88 -4.34 6.68
C TYR A 307 -34.60 -3.70 5.50
N HIS A 308 -35.47 -2.72 5.73
CA HIS A 308 -36.31 -2.12 4.68
C HIS A 308 -35.63 -1.02 3.85
N ALA A 309 -34.36 -0.69 4.12
CA ALA A 309 -33.59 0.12 3.18
C ALA A 309 -33.13 -0.81 2.05
N ALA A 310 -33.70 -0.61 0.85
CA ALA A 310 -33.46 -1.39 -0.37
C ALA A 310 -32.04 -1.99 -0.45
N GLU A 311 -31.97 -3.30 -0.71
CA GLU A 311 -30.71 -4.03 -0.91
C GLU A 311 -29.83 -3.23 -1.88
N ARG A 312 -28.73 -2.67 -1.37
CA ARG A 312 -27.85 -1.86 -2.20
C ARG A 312 -27.08 -2.80 -3.12
N GLN A 313 -26.90 -2.41 -4.37
CA GLN A 313 -26.17 -3.21 -5.35
C GLN A 313 -24.74 -3.59 -4.87
N LEU A 314 -24.12 -2.75 -4.04
CA LEU A 314 -22.84 -3.02 -3.38
C LEU A 314 -22.93 -4.00 -2.20
N ASP A 315 -24.05 -4.08 -1.48
CA ASP A 315 -24.18 -5.00 -0.33
C ASP A 315 -23.96 -6.44 -0.79
N LYS A 316 -24.53 -6.82 -1.94
CA LYS A 316 -24.31 -8.14 -2.56
C LYS A 316 -22.86 -8.39 -2.97
N GLN A 317 -22.17 -7.37 -3.50
CA GLN A 317 -20.76 -7.50 -3.91
C GLN A 317 -19.83 -7.66 -2.70
N LEU A 318 -20.08 -6.89 -1.63
CA LEU A 318 -19.25 -6.86 -0.43
C LEU A 318 -19.53 -8.04 0.51
N LEU A 319 -20.80 -8.40 0.71
CA LEU A 319 -21.22 -9.41 1.68
C LEU A 319 -21.46 -10.79 1.08
N GLY A 320 -21.62 -10.89 -0.25
CA GLY A 320 -21.91 -12.16 -0.91
C GLY A 320 -23.15 -12.84 -0.33
N ASP A 321 -23.02 -14.14 -0.01
CA ASP A 321 -24.15 -14.94 0.50
C ASP A 321 -24.47 -14.64 1.97
N PHE A 322 -23.62 -13.87 2.65
CA PHE A 322 -23.85 -13.39 4.01
C PHE A 322 -24.71 -12.12 4.05
N THR A 323 -25.24 -11.66 2.91
CA THR A 323 -26.24 -10.59 2.90
C THR A 323 -27.39 -11.02 3.80
N PRO A 324 -27.68 -10.33 4.92
CA PRO A 324 -28.58 -10.92 5.90
C PRO A 324 -29.99 -11.06 5.34
N SER A 325 -30.47 -12.29 5.30
CA SER A 325 -31.80 -12.62 4.82
C SER A 325 -32.85 -12.24 5.88
N ILE A 326 -34.02 -11.79 5.43
CA ILE A 326 -35.20 -11.59 6.26
C ILE A 326 -35.59 -12.95 6.85
N SER A 327 -35.40 -13.15 8.16
CA SER A 327 -36.05 -14.23 8.87
C SER A 327 -37.49 -13.78 9.15
N SER A 328 -38.46 -14.49 8.60
CA SER A 328 -39.90 -14.17 8.64
C SER A 328 -40.55 -14.32 10.03
N LYS A 329 -39.77 -14.39 11.12
CA LYS A 329 -40.26 -14.78 12.46
C LYS A 329 -40.02 -13.79 13.59
N GLU A 330 -39.55 -12.58 13.32
CA GLU A 330 -39.43 -11.56 14.36
C GLU A 330 -40.31 -10.35 14.05
N ASN A 331 -41.37 -10.18 14.85
CA ASN A 331 -42.26 -9.02 14.86
C ASN A 331 -41.47 -7.77 15.27
N TYR A 332 -40.76 -7.15 14.34
CA TYR A 332 -40.11 -5.87 14.58
C TYR A 332 -41.12 -4.74 14.32
N VAL A 333 -41.38 -3.98 15.39
CA VAL A 333 -42.08 -2.69 15.33
C VAL A 333 -41.37 -1.83 14.28
N GLU A 334 -42.13 -1.33 13.30
CA GLU A 334 -41.71 -0.32 12.31
C GLU A 334 -41.28 0.96 13.05
N ARG A 335 -40.05 0.94 13.55
CA ARG A 335 -39.37 2.15 14.00
C ARG A 335 -38.79 2.76 12.72
N GLY A 336 -39.03 4.06 12.48
CA GLY A 336 -38.67 4.73 11.23
C GLY A 336 -37.21 4.51 10.79
N SER A 337 -36.92 4.76 9.50
CA SER A 337 -35.62 4.46 8.90
C SER A 337 -34.46 5.05 9.71
N SER A 338 -33.64 4.19 10.31
CA SER A 338 -32.44 4.64 11.00
C SER A 338 -31.45 5.17 9.96
N ARG A 339 -31.39 6.49 9.81
CA ARG A 339 -30.34 7.16 9.03
C ARG A 339 -29.07 7.13 9.87
N TYR A 340 -27.96 6.73 9.27
CA TYR A 340 -26.65 6.75 9.90
C TYR A 340 -25.66 7.45 8.98
N LEU A 341 -24.68 8.13 9.57
CA LEU A 341 -23.55 8.73 8.88
C LEU A 341 -22.34 7.82 9.06
N ALA A 342 -21.71 7.42 7.96
CA ALA A 342 -20.46 6.67 7.99
C ALA A 342 -19.31 7.64 7.65
N LEU A 343 -18.32 7.73 8.54
CA LEU A 343 -17.18 8.62 8.38
C LEU A 343 -15.89 7.79 8.51
N HIS A 344 -15.03 7.85 7.50
CA HIS A 344 -13.70 7.24 7.54
C HIS A 344 -12.68 8.34 7.80
N LEU A 345 -12.22 8.44 9.05
CA LEU A 345 -11.19 9.40 9.45
C LEU A 345 -9.83 8.71 9.51
N ARG A 346 -8.87 9.22 8.74
CA ARG A 346 -7.49 8.72 8.70
C ARG A 346 -6.57 9.73 9.40
N PHE A 347 -6.05 9.35 10.57
CA PHE A 347 -5.23 10.20 11.44
C PHE A 347 -3.79 9.68 11.61
N GLU A 348 -3.25 9.05 10.58
CA GLU A 348 -1.86 8.57 10.61
C GLU A 348 -0.88 9.76 10.55
N GLU A 349 0.32 9.59 11.10
CA GLU A 349 1.33 10.65 11.21
C GLU A 349 1.69 11.25 9.85
N ASP A 350 1.68 10.43 8.79
CA ASP A 350 1.85 10.89 7.41
C ASP A 350 0.74 11.89 7.02
N MET A 351 -0.52 11.59 7.34
CA MET A 351 -1.65 12.48 7.05
C MET A 351 -1.60 13.78 7.86
N VAL A 352 -1.16 13.73 9.12
CA VAL A 352 -1.03 14.92 9.97
C VAL A 352 0.14 15.80 9.51
N ALA A 353 1.28 15.21 9.15
CA ALA A 353 2.45 15.96 8.67
C ALA A 353 2.17 16.75 7.37
N TYR A 354 1.27 16.26 6.51
CA TYR A 354 0.85 16.94 5.28
C TYR A 354 -0.41 17.81 5.43
N SER A 355 -1.01 17.87 6.62
CA SER A 355 -2.27 18.58 6.82
C SER A 355 -2.15 20.12 6.71
N GLN A 356 -0.92 20.66 6.68
CA GLN A 356 -0.63 22.11 6.70
C GLN A 356 -1.46 22.87 7.74
N CYS A 357 -1.92 22.18 8.80
CA CYS A 357 -2.70 22.80 9.84
C CYS A 357 -1.72 23.54 10.75
N ASP A 358 -1.54 24.84 10.46
CA ASP A 358 -0.79 25.80 11.28
C ASP A 358 -1.40 25.99 12.68
#